data_AF-A0A349W132-F1
#
_entry.id   AF-A0A349W132-F1
#
_cell.length_a   1.000
_cell.length_b   1.000
_cell.length_c   1.000
_cell.angle_alpha   90.00
_cell.angle_beta   90.00
_cell.angle_gamma   90.00
#
_symmetry.space_group_name_H-M   'P 1'
#
loop_
_entity.id
_entity.type
_entity.pdbx_description
1 polymer ?
#
loop_
_entity_poly.entity_id
_entity_poly.type
_entity_poly.pdbx_seq_one_letter_code
_entity_poly.pdbx_strand_id
1 'polypeptide(L)'
;MFQLKELTKIIAFFIVYFTVHLVTAQSFLPLDENKYRSDAERLLLSSSDDSVKAMQYFYLADYYRFRDTTKFWDHMRAGERFAKPFRSLQAMGALYKSFYYGQFLDSKNAGIEAQRCVDLLGNAQKPFQQGLLAKAWYNLGLIRFPKKGFADFLDILNGKCLPYAKAHDPIMEGSINTMIGMTFMSSNQLAKADEYHQLAIKQLEQQPPSTALVVAYLNTVSNYCYQVKSKE
;
A
#
# COMPACT_ATOMS: atom_id res chain seq x y z
N MET A 1 28.14 2.92 -47.05
CA MET A 1 28.38 4.05 -46.11
C MET A 1 27.10 4.75 -45.65
N PHE A 2 26.09 4.92 -46.51
CA PHE A 2 24.82 5.59 -46.17
C PHE A 2 23.99 4.83 -45.11
N GLN A 3 23.93 3.50 -45.18
CA GLN A 3 23.17 2.67 -44.22
C GLN A 3 23.75 2.65 -42.80
N LEU A 4 25.07 2.81 -42.65
CA LEU A 4 25.70 2.84 -41.32
C LEU A 4 25.33 4.12 -40.56
N LYS A 5 25.27 5.27 -41.25
CA LYS A 5 24.86 6.54 -40.64
C LYS A 5 23.42 6.54 -40.17
N GLU A 6 22.50 5.94 -40.95
CA GLU A 6 21.10 5.82 -40.54
C GLU A 6 20.92 4.83 -39.38
N LEU A 7 21.68 3.73 -39.36
CA LEU A 7 21.70 2.82 -38.23
C LEU A 7 22.21 3.49 -36.95
N THR A 8 23.27 4.31 -37.02
CA THR A 8 23.78 5.06 -35.86
C THR A 8 22.77 6.08 -35.34
N LYS A 9 22.02 6.75 -36.22
CA LYS A 9 20.94 7.67 -35.81
C LYS A 9 19.80 6.94 -35.11
N ILE A 10 19.41 5.77 -35.61
CA ILE A 10 18.37 4.93 -35.00
C ILE A 10 18.83 4.45 -33.62
N ILE A 11 20.06 3.96 -33.50
CA ILE A 11 20.64 3.54 -32.21
C ILE A 11 20.70 4.72 -31.23
N ALA A 12 21.16 5.90 -31.67
CA ALA A 12 21.21 7.10 -30.84
C ALA A 12 19.81 7.55 -30.39
N PHE A 13 18.80 7.48 -31.28
CA PHE A 13 17.42 7.77 -30.94
C PHE A 13 16.88 6.81 -29.88
N PHE A 14 17.15 5.50 -29.99
CA PHE A 14 16.77 4.53 -28.97
C PHE A 14 17.50 4.77 -27.64
N ILE A 15 18.81 5.06 -27.65
CA ILE A 15 19.57 5.37 -26.44
C ILE A 15 18.96 6.60 -25.73
N VAL A 16 18.70 7.68 -26.47
CA VAL A 16 18.07 8.89 -25.91
C VAL A 16 16.67 8.59 -25.37
N TYR A 17 15.84 7.87 -26.14
CA TYR A 17 14.50 7.47 -25.74
C TYR A 17 14.49 6.63 -24.44
N PHE A 18 15.39 5.65 -24.31
CA PHE A 18 15.51 4.84 -23.10
C PHE A 18 16.12 5.60 -21.91
N THR A 19 16.99 6.60 -22.14
CA THR A 19 17.52 7.45 -21.05
C THR A 19 16.52 8.49 -20.54
N VAL A 20 15.59 8.95 -21.37
CA VAL A 20 14.59 9.98 -21.01
C VAL A 20 13.36 9.36 -20.34
N HIS A 21 13.11 8.07 -20.54
CA HIS A 21 12.03 7.33 -19.90
C HIS A 21 12.50 6.45 -18.73
N LEU A 22 13.27 7.03 -17.80
CA LEU A 22 13.27 6.55 -16.42
C LEU A 22 11.93 6.96 -15.78
N VAL A 23 10.83 6.35 -16.25
CA VAL A 23 9.53 6.47 -15.61
C VAL A 23 9.68 5.80 -14.26
N THR A 24 9.88 6.61 -13.21
CA THR A 24 9.69 6.15 -11.85
C THR A 24 8.20 5.89 -11.69
N ALA A 25 7.79 4.63 -11.88
CA ALA A 25 6.42 4.24 -11.62
C ALA A 25 6.08 4.62 -10.17
N GLN A 26 5.04 5.43 -10.01
CA GLN A 26 4.57 5.81 -8.68
C GLN A 26 4.05 4.56 -7.98
N SER A 27 4.57 4.33 -6.79
CA SER A 27 4.23 3.18 -5.97
C SER A 27 3.02 3.49 -5.07
N PHE A 28 2.60 2.53 -4.24
CA PHE A 28 1.57 2.71 -3.20
C PHE A 28 2.03 3.58 -2.02
N LEU A 29 2.88 4.57 -2.28
CA LEU A 29 3.40 5.54 -1.32
C LEU A 29 2.62 6.86 -1.37
N PRO A 30 2.85 7.79 -0.43
CA PRO A 30 2.37 9.16 -0.55
C PRO A 30 2.74 9.78 -1.90
N LEU A 31 1.94 10.74 -2.36
CA LEU A 31 2.11 11.35 -3.69
C LEU A 31 3.51 11.92 -3.90
N ASP A 32 4.10 12.52 -2.86
CA ASP A 32 5.50 12.99 -2.87
C ASP A 32 6.43 11.95 -2.24
N GLU A 33 6.86 10.99 -3.06
CA GLU A 33 7.75 9.90 -2.64
C GLU A 33 9.17 10.39 -2.30
N ASN A 34 9.62 11.50 -2.90
CA ASN A 34 10.93 12.09 -2.61
C ASN A 34 10.92 12.74 -1.22
N LYS A 35 9.86 13.45 -0.88
CA LYS A 35 9.62 13.95 0.47
C LYS A 35 9.50 12.79 1.47
N TYR A 36 8.76 11.74 1.14
CA TYR A 36 8.66 10.54 1.99
C TYR A 36 10.04 9.95 2.32
N ARG A 37 10.90 9.75 1.31
CA ARG A 37 12.27 9.26 1.51
C ARG A 37 13.11 10.22 2.35
N SER A 38 13.19 11.48 1.93
CA SER A 38 14.06 12.48 2.56
C SER A 38 13.66 12.80 4.00
N ASP A 39 12.36 12.80 4.32
CA ASP A 39 11.89 12.96 5.69
C ASP A 39 12.35 11.79 6.56
N ALA A 40 12.28 10.54 6.06
CA ALA A 40 12.73 9.36 6.76
C ALA A 40 14.27 9.36 6.96
N GLU A 41 15.04 9.71 5.93
CA GLU A 41 16.50 9.85 5.99
C GLU A 41 16.91 10.92 7.01
N ARG A 42 16.25 12.08 7.00
CA ARG A 42 16.53 13.17 7.94
C ARG A 42 16.27 12.74 9.38
N LEU A 43 15.12 12.13 9.66
CA LEU A 43 14.76 11.67 11.01
C LEU A 43 15.68 10.54 11.49
N LEU A 44 16.13 9.68 10.58
CA LEU A 44 17.08 8.62 10.89
C LEU A 44 18.44 9.19 11.34
N LEU A 45 18.90 10.26 10.68
CA LEU A 45 20.17 10.92 11.00
C LEU A 45 20.09 11.80 12.25
N SER A 46 18.95 12.45 12.50
CA SER A 46 18.81 13.41 13.60
C SER A 46 18.39 12.81 14.94
N SER A 47 17.80 11.61 14.94
CA SER A 47 17.31 10.96 16.17
C SER A 47 18.34 10.03 16.81
N SER A 48 18.42 10.05 18.14
CA SER A 48 19.13 9.05 18.94
C SER A 48 18.23 7.90 19.43
N ASP A 49 16.91 8.04 19.32
CA ASP A 49 15.93 7.06 19.82
C ASP A 49 15.82 5.85 18.88
N ASP A 50 16.07 4.66 19.43
CA ASP A 50 16.03 3.39 18.70
C ASP A 50 14.65 3.09 18.09
N SER A 51 13.56 3.49 18.76
CA SER A 51 12.21 3.29 18.23
C SER A 51 11.96 4.15 16.98
N VAL A 52 12.47 5.39 16.99
CA VAL A 52 12.39 6.29 15.83
C VAL A 52 13.25 5.73 14.71
N LYS A 53 14.49 5.31 14.99
CA LYS A 53 15.37 4.68 13.99
C LYS A 53 14.75 3.45 13.36
N ALA A 54 14.21 2.53 14.17
CA ALA A 54 13.53 1.34 13.69
C ALA A 54 12.40 1.69 12.71
N MET A 55 11.55 2.65 13.09
CA MET A 55 10.44 3.10 12.25
C MET A 55 10.91 3.71 10.93
N GLN A 56 11.94 4.58 10.96
CA GLN A 56 12.47 5.19 9.74
C GLN A 56 13.13 4.16 8.82
N TYR A 57 13.83 3.16 9.37
CA TYR A 57 14.35 2.05 8.58
C TYR A 57 13.24 1.26 7.90
N PHE A 58 12.12 1.00 8.57
CA PHE A 58 10.98 0.35 7.92
C PHE A 58 10.38 1.22 6.82
N TYR A 59 10.21 2.53 7.03
CA TYR A 59 9.76 3.43 5.96
C TYR A 59 10.68 3.44 4.74
N LEU A 60 12.00 3.45 4.96
CA LEU A 60 12.97 3.33 3.87
C LEU A 60 12.89 1.96 3.19
N ALA A 61 12.65 0.88 3.93
CA ALA A 61 12.40 -0.41 3.32
C ALA A 61 11.18 -0.36 2.40
N ASP A 62 10.02 0.13 2.85
CA ASP A 62 8.82 0.25 1.99
C ASP A 62 9.05 1.17 0.77
N TYR A 63 9.87 2.22 0.94
CA TYR A 63 10.33 3.02 -0.20
C TYR A 63 11.12 2.20 -1.22
N TYR A 64 12.08 1.39 -0.79
CA TYR A 64 12.88 0.59 -1.72
C TYR A 64 12.19 -0.68 -2.20
N ARG A 65 11.03 -1.04 -1.62
CA ARG A 65 10.32 -2.29 -1.88
C ARG A 65 10.06 -2.56 -3.37
N PHE A 66 9.69 -1.55 -4.16
CA PHE A 66 9.48 -1.66 -5.62
C PHE A 66 10.66 -1.18 -6.48
N ARG A 67 11.77 -0.77 -5.85
CA ARG A 67 12.86 -0.04 -6.51
C ARG A 67 14.18 -0.79 -6.46
N ASP A 68 14.51 -1.35 -5.30
CA ASP A 68 15.79 -2.00 -5.05
C ASP A 68 15.63 -3.03 -3.92
N THR A 69 15.67 -4.32 -4.30
CA THR A 69 15.50 -5.43 -3.36
C THR A 69 16.64 -5.50 -2.34
N THR A 70 17.86 -5.15 -2.73
CA THR A 70 19.02 -5.17 -1.83
C THR A 70 18.83 -4.11 -0.75
N LYS A 71 18.50 -2.88 -1.15
CA LYS A 71 18.23 -1.78 -0.20
C LYS A 71 17.02 -2.06 0.68
N PHE A 72 15.96 -2.66 0.14
CA PHE A 72 14.83 -3.11 0.94
C PHE A 72 15.31 -3.98 2.11
N TRP A 73 16.09 -5.01 1.83
CA TRP A 73 16.54 -5.95 2.86
C TRP A 73 17.60 -5.37 3.80
N ASP A 74 18.46 -4.46 3.32
CA ASP A 74 19.41 -3.74 4.16
C ASP A 74 18.69 -2.88 5.20
N HIS A 75 17.69 -2.10 4.78
CA HIS A 75 16.89 -1.30 5.67
C HIS A 75 16.01 -2.16 6.59
N MET A 76 15.40 -3.25 6.09
CA MET A 76 14.65 -4.19 6.91
C MET A 76 15.50 -4.76 8.05
N ARG A 77 16.71 -5.26 7.75
CA ARG A 77 17.62 -5.81 8.77
C ARG A 77 18.02 -4.75 9.79
N ALA A 78 18.32 -3.53 9.34
CA ALA A 78 18.64 -2.44 10.25
C ALA A 78 17.45 -2.10 11.17
N GLY A 79 16.24 -1.97 10.62
CA GLY A 79 15.02 -1.73 11.37
C GLY A 79 14.72 -2.83 12.38
N GLU A 80 14.83 -4.10 11.98
CA GLU A 80 14.61 -5.25 12.88
C GLU A 80 15.59 -5.28 14.06
N ARG A 81 16.85 -4.85 13.87
CA ARG A 81 17.82 -4.73 14.98
C ARG A 81 17.37 -3.73 16.03
N PHE A 82 16.95 -2.55 15.62
CA PHE A 82 16.47 -1.50 16.54
C PHE A 82 15.06 -1.80 17.09
N ALA A 83 14.25 -2.57 16.36
CA ALA A 83 12.90 -2.95 16.77
C ALA A 83 12.87 -4.05 17.86
N LYS A 84 13.98 -4.72 18.15
CA LYS A 84 14.06 -5.85 19.11
C LYS A 84 13.32 -5.63 20.45
N PRO A 85 13.45 -4.48 21.14
CA PRO A 85 12.77 -4.26 22.41
C PRO A 85 11.31 -3.80 22.25
N PHE A 86 10.86 -3.50 21.04
CA PHE A 86 9.56 -2.87 20.78
C PHE A 86 8.63 -3.82 20.00
N ARG A 87 7.75 -4.50 20.72
CA ARG A 87 6.80 -5.47 20.12
C ARG A 87 5.96 -4.90 18.97
N SER A 88 5.54 -3.64 19.07
CA SER A 88 4.79 -2.98 17.97
C SER A 88 5.64 -2.71 16.73
N LEU A 89 6.94 -2.47 16.88
CA LEU A 89 7.85 -2.28 15.75
C LEU A 89 8.28 -3.63 15.15
N GLN A 90 8.36 -4.70 15.94
CA GLN A 90 8.47 -6.05 15.40
C GLN A 90 7.26 -6.40 14.52
N ALA A 91 6.06 -6.00 14.93
CA ALA A 91 4.85 -6.19 14.13
C ALA A 91 4.88 -5.37 12.83
N MET A 92 5.36 -4.13 12.90
CA MET A 92 5.58 -3.30 11.70
C MET A 92 6.56 -3.95 10.72
N GLY A 93 7.68 -4.50 11.21
CA GLY A 93 8.62 -5.25 10.38
C GLY A 93 7.98 -6.48 9.72
N ALA A 94 7.17 -7.24 10.46
CA ALA A 94 6.39 -8.36 9.90
C ALA A 94 5.43 -7.90 8.80
N LEU A 95 4.67 -6.82 9.04
CA LEU A 95 3.77 -6.24 8.05
C LEU A 95 4.50 -5.87 6.75
N TYR A 96 5.68 -5.24 6.85
CA TYR A 96 6.41 -4.75 5.67
C TYR A 96 7.03 -5.90 4.87
N LYS A 97 7.48 -6.98 5.53
CA LYS A 97 7.84 -8.23 4.84
C LYS A 97 6.65 -8.85 4.13
N SER A 98 5.48 -8.82 4.76
CA SER A 98 4.25 -9.32 4.15
C SER A 98 3.92 -8.60 2.83
N PHE A 99 4.05 -7.27 2.81
CA PHE A 99 3.89 -6.49 1.57
C PHE A 99 4.94 -6.83 0.52
N TYR A 100 6.20 -7.00 0.93
CA TYR A 100 7.28 -7.40 0.02
C TYR A 100 6.99 -8.76 -0.61
N TYR A 101 6.66 -9.79 0.17
CA TYR A 101 6.34 -11.11 -0.38
C TYR A 101 5.11 -11.08 -1.30
N GLY A 102 4.08 -10.33 -0.91
CA GLY A 102 2.85 -10.19 -1.70
C GLY A 102 3.10 -9.64 -3.11
N GLN A 103 4.03 -8.70 -3.26
CA GLN A 103 4.35 -8.13 -4.58
C GLN A 103 4.96 -9.14 -5.55
N PHE A 104 5.62 -10.18 -5.03
CA PHE A 104 6.21 -11.27 -5.81
C PHE A 104 5.27 -12.47 -5.92
N LEU A 105 3.98 -12.28 -5.59
CA LEU A 105 2.94 -13.33 -5.60
C LEU A 105 3.26 -14.50 -4.67
N ASP A 106 4.14 -14.31 -3.69
CA ASP A 106 4.44 -15.29 -2.64
C ASP A 106 3.39 -15.19 -1.53
N SER A 107 2.17 -15.63 -1.87
CA SER A 107 1.01 -15.62 -0.95
C SER A 107 1.26 -16.38 0.35
N LYS A 108 2.14 -17.39 0.33
CA LYS A 108 2.48 -18.19 1.51
C LYS A 108 3.27 -17.36 2.51
N ASN A 109 4.41 -16.81 2.10
CA ASN A 109 5.25 -16.01 3.02
C ASN A 109 4.59 -14.68 3.37
N ALA A 110 3.84 -14.08 2.43
CA ALA A 110 3.04 -12.91 2.71
C ALA A 110 2.01 -13.18 3.82
N GLY A 111 1.30 -14.31 3.74
CA GLY A 111 0.31 -14.71 4.75
C GLY A 111 0.94 -14.97 6.12
N ILE A 112 2.08 -15.66 6.16
CA ILE A 112 2.82 -15.93 7.41
C ILE A 112 3.19 -14.62 8.12
N GLU A 113 3.78 -13.66 7.40
CA GLU A 113 4.24 -12.41 8.01
C GLU A 113 3.08 -11.46 8.36
N ALA A 114 1.99 -11.46 7.59
CA ALA A 114 0.79 -10.69 7.98
C ALA A 114 0.15 -11.27 9.25
N GLN A 115 0.02 -12.60 9.33
CA GLN A 115 -0.50 -13.26 10.54
C GLN A 115 0.42 -12.99 11.74
N ARG A 116 1.74 -13.02 11.56
CA ARG A 116 2.70 -12.66 12.61
C ARG A 116 2.48 -11.23 13.14
N CYS A 117 2.18 -10.27 12.26
CA CYS A 117 1.83 -8.90 12.69
C CYS A 117 0.58 -8.91 13.59
N VAL A 118 -0.47 -9.63 13.17
CA VAL A 118 -1.70 -9.79 13.97
C VAL A 118 -1.40 -10.42 15.32
N ASP A 119 -0.64 -11.50 15.36
CA ASP A 119 -0.31 -12.24 16.60
C ASP A 119 0.55 -11.41 17.56
N LEU A 120 1.46 -10.59 17.02
CA LEU A 120 2.28 -9.69 17.82
C LEU A 120 1.43 -8.57 18.44
N LEU A 121 0.40 -8.08 17.75
CA LEU A 121 -0.41 -6.96 18.23
C LEU A 121 -1.62 -7.39 19.07
N GLY A 122 -2.16 -8.59 18.82
CA GLY A 122 -3.35 -9.10 19.52
C GLY A 122 -4.51 -8.10 19.48
N ASN A 123 -5.09 -7.81 20.65
CA ASN A 123 -6.19 -6.84 20.81
C ASN A 123 -5.70 -5.44 21.21
N ALA A 124 -4.59 -5.00 20.60
CA ALA A 124 -4.01 -3.70 20.87
C ALA A 124 -5.00 -2.54 20.72
N GLN A 125 -4.91 -1.57 21.63
CA GLN A 125 -5.80 -0.41 21.71
C GLN A 125 -5.12 0.91 21.32
N LYS A 126 -3.79 0.91 21.14
CA LYS A 126 -3.10 2.16 20.77
C LYS A 126 -3.33 2.45 19.29
N PRO A 127 -3.56 3.72 18.91
CA PRO A 127 -3.82 4.11 17.52
C PRO A 127 -2.82 3.56 16.51
N PHE A 128 -1.51 3.68 16.80
CA PHE A 128 -0.44 3.14 15.94
C PHE A 128 -0.57 1.63 15.70
N GLN A 129 -0.87 0.87 16.76
CA GLN A 129 -1.00 -0.58 16.69
C GLN A 129 -2.27 -1.00 15.94
N GLN A 130 -3.38 -0.27 16.14
CA GLN A 130 -4.61 -0.50 15.41
C GLN A 130 -4.45 -0.19 13.91
N GLY A 131 -3.70 0.86 13.56
CA GLY A 131 -3.35 1.13 12.16
C GLY A 131 -2.55 -0.03 11.52
N LEU A 132 -1.62 -0.64 12.26
CA LEU A 132 -0.90 -1.84 11.80
C LEU A 132 -1.84 -3.06 11.67
N LEU A 133 -2.75 -3.26 12.62
CA LEU A 133 -3.75 -4.34 12.57
C LEU A 133 -4.69 -4.18 11.36
N ALA A 134 -5.20 -2.98 11.11
CA ALA A 134 -6.04 -2.70 9.94
C ALA A 134 -5.33 -3.10 8.64
N LYS A 135 -4.05 -2.71 8.50
CA LYS A 135 -3.23 -3.02 7.32
C LYS A 135 -2.90 -4.51 7.20
N ALA A 136 -2.60 -5.18 8.31
CA ALA A 136 -2.33 -6.62 8.33
C ALA A 136 -3.56 -7.44 7.93
N TRP A 137 -4.73 -7.13 8.50
CA TRP A 137 -5.99 -7.78 8.14
C TRP A 137 -6.38 -7.50 6.69
N TYR A 138 -6.19 -6.27 6.23
CA TYR A 138 -6.42 -5.91 4.84
C TYR A 138 -5.57 -6.76 3.89
N ASN A 139 -4.28 -6.91 4.20
CA ASN A 139 -3.39 -7.75 3.40
C ASN A 139 -3.77 -9.23 3.45
N LEU A 140 -4.14 -9.76 4.62
CA LEU A 140 -4.67 -11.12 4.75
C LEU A 140 -5.92 -11.34 3.90
N GLY A 141 -6.81 -10.35 3.85
CA GLY A 141 -7.99 -10.35 2.99
C GLY A 141 -7.60 -10.49 1.52
N LEU A 142 -6.66 -9.67 1.03
CA LEU A 142 -6.16 -9.77 -0.34
C LEU A 142 -5.50 -11.12 -0.64
N ILE A 143 -4.73 -11.67 0.30
CA ILE A 143 -4.06 -12.98 0.16
C ILE A 143 -5.07 -14.13 0.08
N ARG A 144 -6.17 -14.05 0.84
CA ARG A 144 -7.22 -15.07 0.90
C ARG A 144 -8.20 -14.99 -0.26
N PHE A 145 -8.44 -13.78 -0.76
CA PHE A 145 -9.46 -13.48 -1.77
C PHE A 145 -9.45 -14.43 -2.97
N PRO A 146 -8.31 -14.75 -3.63
CA PRO A 146 -8.29 -15.66 -4.78
C PRO A 146 -8.86 -17.06 -4.50
N LYS A 147 -8.83 -17.51 -3.24
CA LYS A 147 -9.31 -18.84 -2.83
C LYS A 147 -10.68 -18.81 -2.15
N LYS A 148 -11.05 -17.70 -1.53
CA LYS A 148 -12.24 -17.58 -0.67
C LYS A 148 -13.33 -16.68 -1.25
N GLY A 149 -13.00 -15.87 -2.26
CA GLY A 149 -13.94 -15.00 -2.97
C GLY A 149 -14.29 -13.71 -2.23
N PHE A 150 -15.19 -12.94 -2.84
CA PHE A 150 -15.57 -11.60 -2.40
C PHE A 150 -16.26 -11.55 -1.03
N ALA A 151 -17.06 -12.55 -0.67
CA ALA A 151 -17.76 -12.58 0.61
C ALA A 151 -16.78 -12.61 1.80
N ASP A 152 -15.79 -13.51 1.75
CA ASP A 152 -14.72 -13.60 2.76
C ASP A 152 -13.93 -12.29 2.87
N PHE A 153 -13.67 -11.64 1.72
CA PHE A 153 -12.98 -10.37 1.71
C PHE A 153 -13.80 -9.26 2.35
N LEU A 154 -15.10 -9.15 2.04
CA LEU A 154 -16.01 -8.19 2.69
C LEU A 154 -16.11 -8.42 4.19
N ASP A 155 -16.16 -9.67 4.65
CA ASP A 155 -16.21 -9.99 6.07
C ASP A 155 -14.94 -9.53 6.80
N ILE A 156 -13.77 -9.67 6.16
CA ILE A 156 -12.50 -9.16 6.71
C ILE A 156 -12.49 -7.62 6.71
N LEU A 157 -12.90 -6.98 5.61
CA LEU A 157 -12.91 -5.51 5.52
C LEU A 157 -13.83 -4.90 6.58
N ASN A 158 -15.05 -5.40 6.72
CA ASN A 158 -16.04 -4.88 7.67
C ASN A 158 -15.77 -5.31 9.11
N GLY A 159 -15.43 -6.58 9.33
CA GLY A 159 -15.32 -7.16 10.66
C GLY A 159 -13.95 -7.01 11.31
N LYS A 160 -12.89 -6.80 10.52
CA LYS A 160 -11.51 -6.67 11.02
C LYS A 160 -10.89 -5.33 10.68
N CYS A 161 -10.88 -4.92 9.41
CA CYS A 161 -10.13 -3.74 9.00
C CYS A 161 -10.78 -2.44 9.48
N LEU A 162 -12.05 -2.23 9.16
CA LEU A 162 -12.77 -0.97 9.42
C LEU A 162 -12.82 -0.60 10.90
N PRO A 163 -13.08 -1.53 11.85
CA PRO A 163 -13.08 -1.21 13.28
C PRO A 163 -11.75 -0.66 13.81
N TYR A 164 -10.62 -1.12 13.26
CA TYR A 164 -9.31 -0.61 13.65
C TYR A 164 -8.96 0.75 13.01
N ALA A 165 -9.52 1.06 11.84
CA ALA A 165 -9.21 2.29 11.10
C ALA A 165 -10.06 3.50 11.53
N LYS A 166 -11.36 3.30 11.78
CA LYS A 166 -12.39 4.36 11.87
C LYS A 166 -12.12 5.51 12.85
N ALA A 167 -11.34 5.28 13.90
CA ALA A 167 -11.03 6.31 14.91
C ALA A 167 -9.60 6.88 14.78
N HIS A 168 -8.74 6.26 13.99
CA HIS A 168 -7.28 6.43 14.14
C HIS A 168 -6.51 6.56 12.81
N ASP A 169 -7.11 6.15 11.70
CA ASP A 169 -6.49 6.22 10.37
C ASP A 169 -7.56 6.54 9.31
N PRO A 170 -7.93 7.83 9.15
CA PRO A 170 -8.98 8.25 8.21
C PRO A 170 -8.63 7.93 6.76
N ILE A 171 -7.35 7.89 6.41
CA ILE A 171 -6.89 7.51 5.06
C ILE A 171 -7.12 6.02 4.83
N MET A 172 -6.82 5.18 5.83
CA MET A 172 -7.11 3.75 5.77
C MET A 172 -8.61 3.47 5.75
N GLU A 173 -9.42 4.20 6.53
CA GLU A 173 -10.89 4.08 6.47
C GLU A 173 -11.42 4.35 5.05
N GLY A 174 -10.97 5.45 4.43
CA GLY A 174 -11.33 5.76 3.05
C GLY A 174 -10.87 4.67 2.06
N SER A 175 -9.67 4.13 2.26
CA SER A 175 -9.14 3.03 1.44
C SER A 175 -9.98 1.75 1.58
N ILE A 176 -10.38 1.40 2.80
CA ILE A 176 -11.24 0.25 3.09
C ILE A 176 -12.61 0.42 2.43
N ASN A 177 -13.26 1.58 2.59
CA ASN A 177 -14.55 1.87 1.96
C ASN A 177 -14.44 1.81 0.43
N THR A 178 -13.35 2.31 -0.15
CA THR A 178 -13.11 2.19 -1.60
C THR A 178 -13.07 0.72 -2.04
N MET A 179 -12.44 -0.15 -1.27
CA MET A 179 -12.31 -1.57 -1.59
C MET A 179 -13.60 -2.36 -1.36
N ILE A 180 -14.42 -1.96 -0.38
CA ILE A 180 -15.78 -2.48 -0.22
C ILE A 180 -16.61 -2.12 -1.46
N GLY A 181 -16.57 -0.85 -1.89
CA GLY A 181 -17.24 -0.39 -3.10
C GLY A 181 -16.79 -1.17 -4.35
N MET A 182 -15.49 -1.37 -4.51
CA MET A 182 -14.92 -2.14 -5.62
C MET A 182 -15.40 -3.61 -5.61
N THR A 183 -15.57 -4.19 -4.43
CA THR A 183 -16.08 -5.56 -4.26
C THR A 183 -17.56 -5.67 -4.70
N PHE A 184 -18.39 -4.70 -4.31
CA PHE A 184 -19.78 -4.62 -4.78
C PHE A 184 -19.87 -4.36 -6.29
N MET A 185 -19.02 -3.47 -6.82
CA MET A 185 -18.94 -3.19 -8.25
C MET A 185 -18.60 -4.46 -9.04
N SER A 186 -17.61 -5.23 -8.57
CA SER A 186 -17.21 -6.52 -9.16
C SER A 186 -18.32 -7.58 -9.11
N SER A 187 -19.29 -7.41 -8.21
CA SER A 187 -20.48 -8.27 -8.08
C SER A 187 -21.72 -7.67 -8.76
N ASN A 188 -21.55 -6.66 -9.62
CA ASN A 188 -22.60 -5.91 -10.31
C ASN A 188 -23.64 -5.22 -9.39
N GLN A 189 -23.30 -5.01 -8.11
CA GLN A 189 -24.13 -4.26 -7.15
C GLN A 189 -23.76 -2.78 -7.20
N LEU A 190 -23.97 -2.14 -8.35
CA LEU A 190 -23.44 -0.81 -8.67
C LEU A 190 -23.98 0.33 -7.78
N ALA A 191 -25.21 0.20 -7.25
CA ALA A 191 -25.79 1.18 -6.33
C ALA A 191 -25.08 1.13 -4.96
N LYS A 192 -24.87 -0.06 -4.40
CA LYS A 192 -24.10 -0.23 -3.16
C LYS A 192 -22.64 0.17 -3.34
N ALA A 193 -22.06 -0.15 -4.50
CA ALA A 193 -20.72 0.29 -4.82
C ALA A 193 -20.58 1.82 -4.74
N ASP A 194 -21.54 2.55 -5.31
CA ASP A 194 -21.59 4.01 -5.25
C ASP A 194 -21.66 4.52 -3.80
N GLU A 195 -22.55 3.97 -2.97
CA GLU A 195 -22.67 4.35 -1.55
C GLU A 195 -21.31 4.31 -0.82
N TYR A 196 -20.57 3.22 -0.96
CA TYR A 196 -19.26 3.08 -0.31
C TYR A 196 -18.18 3.94 -0.94
N HIS A 197 -18.22 4.17 -2.25
CA HIS A 197 -17.31 5.10 -2.92
C HIS A 197 -17.54 6.55 -2.45
N GLN A 198 -18.79 6.98 -2.30
CA GLN A 198 -19.11 8.30 -1.74
C GLN A 198 -18.67 8.45 -0.28
N LEU A 199 -18.84 7.40 0.54
CA LEU A 199 -18.30 7.38 1.91
C LEU A 199 -16.77 7.55 1.93
N ALA A 200 -16.07 6.86 1.03
CA ALA A 200 -14.62 6.97 0.91
C ALA A 200 -14.19 8.39 0.51
N ILE A 201 -14.80 8.96 -0.53
CA ILE A 201 -14.49 10.32 -1.01
C ILE A 201 -14.74 11.35 0.10
N LYS A 202 -15.91 11.32 0.74
CA LYS A 202 -16.26 12.25 1.82
C LYS A 202 -15.23 12.24 2.95
N GLN A 203 -14.70 11.06 3.29
CA GLN A 203 -13.66 10.92 4.32
C GLN A 203 -12.31 11.44 3.84
N LEU A 204 -11.92 11.12 2.61
CA LEU A 204 -10.59 11.39 2.06
C LEU A 204 -10.40 12.85 1.63
N GLU A 205 -11.46 13.55 1.21
CA GLU A 205 -11.42 14.99 0.87
C GLU A 205 -11.13 15.88 2.10
N GLN A 206 -11.35 15.36 3.31
CA GLN A 206 -11.02 16.06 4.55
C GLN A 206 -9.54 15.92 4.93
N GLN A 207 -8.78 15.13 4.20
CA GLN A 207 -7.36 14.86 4.45
C GLN A 207 -6.48 15.57 3.40
N PRO A 208 -5.18 15.74 3.66
CA PRO A 208 -4.25 16.16 2.61
C PRO A 208 -4.35 15.26 1.37
N PRO A 209 -4.12 15.80 0.16
CA PRO A 209 -4.16 15.02 -1.07
C PRO A 209 -3.35 13.72 -0.95
N SER A 210 -3.96 12.62 -1.36
CA SER A 210 -3.39 11.29 -1.17
C SER A 210 -3.71 10.38 -2.35
N THR A 211 -2.85 9.37 -2.54
CA THR A 211 -3.07 8.30 -3.51
C THR A 211 -4.41 7.58 -3.27
N ALA A 212 -4.84 7.45 -2.00
CA ALA A 212 -6.14 6.88 -1.64
C ALA A 212 -7.31 7.68 -2.23
N LEU A 213 -7.26 9.03 -2.18
CA LEU A 213 -8.30 9.88 -2.76
C LEU A 213 -8.37 9.72 -4.29
N VAL A 214 -7.21 9.66 -4.95
CA VAL A 214 -7.14 9.42 -6.40
C VAL A 214 -7.78 8.07 -6.76
N VAL A 215 -7.45 7.01 -6.02
CA VAL A 215 -8.03 5.68 -6.23
C VAL A 215 -9.54 5.68 -5.98
N ALA A 216 -10.04 6.40 -4.97
CA ALA A 216 -11.47 6.53 -4.71
C ALA A 216 -12.21 7.20 -5.88
N TYR A 217 -11.69 8.30 -6.42
CA TYR A 217 -12.27 8.96 -7.59
C TYR A 217 -12.28 8.06 -8.83
N LEU A 218 -11.16 7.38 -9.12
CA LEU A 218 -11.06 6.48 -10.28
C LEU A 218 -12.08 5.33 -10.21
N ASN A 219 -12.29 4.75 -9.03
CA ASN A 219 -13.29 3.70 -8.85
C ASN A 219 -14.72 4.24 -8.97
N THR A 220 -14.99 5.46 -8.48
CA THR A 220 -16.30 6.11 -8.63
C THR A 220 -16.65 6.36 -10.10
N VAL A 221 -15.69 6.90 -10.87
CA VAL A 221 -15.85 7.09 -12.32
C VAL A 221 -16.09 5.75 -13.03
N SER A 222 -15.33 4.71 -12.65
CA SER A 222 -15.50 3.37 -13.20
C SER A 222 -16.90 2.82 -12.93
N ASN A 223 -17.39 2.95 -11.69
CA ASN A 223 -18.73 2.52 -11.30
C ASN A 223 -19.81 3.24 -12.12
N TYR A 224 -19.68 4.56 -12.30
CA TYR A 224 -20.58 5.34 -13.16
C TYR A 224 -20.58 4.82 -14.62
N CYS A 225 -19.41 4.56 -15.20
CA CYS A 225 -19.33 4.01 -16.57
C CYS A 225 -20.03 2.66 -16.70
N TYR A 226 -19.94 1.77 -15.70
CA TYR A 226 -20.69 0.50 -15.69
C TYR A 226 -22.20 0.69 -15.53
N GLN A 227 -22.64 1.70 -14.76
CA GLN A 227 -24.06 2.02 -14.62
C GLN A 227 -24.67 2.54 -15.93
N VAL A 228 -23.92 3.32 -16.71
CA VAL A 228 -24.39 3.78 -18.04
C VAL A 228 -24.52 2.60 -18.99
N LYS A 229 -23.49 1.76 -19.09
CA LYS A 229 -23.51 0.57 -19.98
C LYS A 229 -24.58 -0.45 -19.64
N SER A 230 -24.95 -0.60 -18.37
CA SER A 230 -26.01 -1.56 -17.98
C SER A 230 -27.43 -1.10 -18.31
N LYS A 231 -27.60 0.17 -18.74
CA LYS A 231 -28.89 0.72 -19.17
C LYS A 231 -29.07 0.71 -20.69
N GLU A 232 -28.02 0.44 -21.45
CA GLU A 232 -28.04 0.23 -22.91
C GLU A 232 -28.35 -1.23 -23.25
#